data_AF-A0A8C7Y5V9-F1
#
_entry.id   AF-A0A8C7Y5V9-F1
#
_cell.length_a   1.000
_cell.length_b   1.000
_cell.length_c   1.000
_cell.angle_alpha   90.00
_cell.angle_beta   90.00
_cell.angle_gamma   90.00
#
_symmetry.space_group_name_H-M   'P 1'
#
loop_
_entity.id
_entity.type
_entity.pdbx_description
1 polymer ?
#
loop_
_entity_poly.entity_id
_entity_poly.type
_entity_poly.pdbx_seq_one_letter_code
_entity_poly.pdbx_strand_id
1 'polypeptide(L)'
;LNIAKPGDLIKICGPNNHWAVYIGNGFVVHFDSPSASSSGEVDGIVKKEKIQHVAGEYSWRVNNSYDEEYKPVSPDEIVKKACSLVGVSLTYHLTKYNSEHFATEMRYGKTESLLSSGAQGLFLSFQDERFIAVL
;
A
#
# COMPACT_ATOMS: atom_id res chain seq x y z
N LEU A 1 21.82 2.16 -8.26
CA LEU A 1 20.67 1.81 -7.41
C LEU A 1 19.96 3.10 -7.03
N ASN A 2 18.67 3.22 -7.27
CA ASN A 2 17.88 4.32 -6.71
C ASN A 2 17.82 4.12 -5.20
N ILE A 3 18.39 5.05 -4.45
CA ILE A 3 18.34 5.07 -2.99
C ILE A 3 16.89 5.42 -2.61
N ALA A 4 16.25 4.55 -1.82
CA ALA A 4 14.88 4.78 -1.36
C ALA A 4 14.79 6.06 -0.52
N LYS A 5 13.77 6.87 -0.82
CA LYS A 5 13.43 8.10 -0.10
C LYS A 5 12.09 7.92 0.62
N PRO A 6 11.90 8.58 1.79
CA PRO A 6 10.62 8.49 2.49
C PRO A 6 9.44 8.79 1.54
N GLY A 7 8.40 7.97 1.63
CA GLY A 7 7.24 8.01 0.74
C GLY A 7 7.35 7.11 -0.50
N ASP A 8 8.52 6.58 -0.85
CA ASP A 8 8.68 5.64 -1.96
C ASP A 8 7.96 4.32 -1.70
N LEU A 9 7.37 3.76 -2.76
CA LEU A 9 6.88 2.39 -2.75
C LEU A 9 8.05 1.43 -2.96
N ILE A 10 8.10 0.42 -2.09
CA ILE A 10 9.06 -0.66 -2.15
C ILE A 10 8.32 -1.89 -2.67
N LYS A 11 8.79 -2.43 -3.78
CA LYS A 11 8.39 -3.76 -4.27
C LYS A 11 9.44 -4.77 -3.85
N ILE A 12 9.02 -5.76 -3.07
CA ILE A 12 9.81 -6.94 -2.69
C ILE A 12 9.45 -8.06 -3.67
N CYS A 13 10.47 -8.57 -4.38
CA CYS A 13 10.33 -9.49 -5.49
C CYS A 13 10.50 -10.94 -5.02
N GLY A 14 9.43 -11.53 -4.48
CA GLY A 14 9.35 -12.94 -4.09
C GLY A 14 8.30 -13.72 -4.90
N PRO A 15 7.97 -14.97 -4.50
CA PRO A 15 6.94 -15.81 -5.15
C PRO A 15 5.57 -15.12 -5.21
N ASN A 16 5.22 -14.41 -4.15
CA ASN A 16 4.13 -13.44 -4.13
C ASN A 16 4.78 -12.07 -3.92
N ASN A 17 4.71 -11.19 -4.91
CA ASN A 17 5.22 -9.84 -4.78
C ASN A 17 4.58 -9.18 -3.55
N HIS A 18 5.41 -8.50 -2.75
CA HIS A 18 4.95 -7.77 -1.59
C HIS A 18 5.30 -6.30 -1.72
N TRP A 19 4.49 -5.45 -1.12
CA TRP A 19 4.65 -4.01 -1.22
C TRP A 19 4.66 -3.34 0.14
N ALA A 20 5.41 -2.25 0.21
CA ALA A 20 5.55 -1.47 1.42
C ALA A 20 5.81 0.00 1.10
N VAL A 21 5.58 0.88 2.07
CA VAL A 21 5.93 2.29 2.02
C VAL A 21 7.23 2.48 2.78
N TYR A 22 8.26 3.03 2.14
CA TYR A 22 9.50 3.39 2.83
C TYR A 22 9.30 4.65 3.67
N ILE A 23 9.69 4.60 4.94
CA ILE A 23 9.51 5.70 5.89
C ILE A 23 10.84 6.29 6.39
N GLY A 24 11.97 5.87 5.80
CA GLY A 24 13.31 6.32 6.17
C GLY A 24 14.05 5.36 7.11
N ASN A 25 15.36 5.55 7.23
CA ASN A 25 16.24 4.80 8.14
C ASN A 25 16.17 3.27 8.01
N GLY A 26 15.92 2.76 6.81
CA GLY A 26 15.80 1.32 6.56
C GLY A 26 14.47 0.70 7.00
N PHE A 27 13.48 1.51 7.40
CA PHE A 27 12.17 1.05 7.83
C PHE A 27 11.12 1.21 6.74
N VAL A 28 10.17 0.28 6.75
CA VAL A 28 8.99 0.29 5.90
C VAL A 28 7.72 0.08 6.74
N VAL A 29 6.59 0.55 6.21
CA VAL A 29 5.25 0.18 6.68
C VAL A 29 4.57 -0.65 5.61
N HIS A 30 3.98 -1.78 5.99
CA HIS A 30 3.23 -2.63 5.07
C HIS A 30 2.01 -3.24 5.75
N PHE A 31 1.02 -3.60 4.94
CA PHE A 31 -0.07 -4.46 5.36
C PHE A 31 0.42 -5.91 5.31
N ASP A 32 0.33 -6.62 6.43
CA ASP A 32 0.67 -8.03 6.54
C ASP A 32 -0.59 -8.85 6.80
N SER A 33 -0.87 -9.77 5.87
CA SER A 33 -2.02 -10.66 5.94
C SER A 33 -1.51 -12.10 5.97
N PRO A 34 -1.67 -12.83 7.09
CA PRO A 34 -1.08 -14.16 7.25
C PRO A 34 -1.66 -15.23 6.31
N SER A 35 -2.85 -15.04 5.73
CA SER A 35 -3.42 -15.89 4.67
C SER A 35 -4.82 -15.41 4.30
N ALA A 36 -5.21 -15.50 3.04
CA ALA A 36 -6.62 -15.37 2.66
C ALA A 36 -7.44 -16.45 3.39
N SER A 37 -8.33 -16.05 4.28
CA SER A 37 -9.22 -17.00 4.94
C SER A 37 -10.22 -17.56 3.92
N SER A 38 -10.66 -18.80 4.11
CA SER A 38 -11.58 -19.50 3.20
C SER A 38 -12.96 -18.83 3.06
N SER A 39 -13.25 -17.79 3.85
CA SER A 39 -14.46 -16.96 3.78
C SER A 39 -14.35 -15.76 2.82
N GLY A 40 -13.19 -15.53 2.18
CA GLY A 40 -12.97 -14.41 1.27
C GLY A 40 -12.72 -13.06 1.96
N GLU A 41 -12.69 -13.04 3.28
CA GLU A 41 -12.23 -11.92 4.11
C GLU A 41 -10.76 -12.09 4.45
N VAL A 42 -10.02 -11.00 4.36
CA VAL A 42 -8.60 -10.99 4.69
C VAL A 42 -8.41 -10.08 5.89
N ASP A 43 -8.25 -10.69 7.06
CA ASP A 43 -7.79 -9.99 8.26
C ASP A 43 -6.27 -9.88 8.18
N GLY A 44 -5.79 -8.64 8.15
CA GLY A 44 -4.37 -8.34 8.24
C GLY A 44 -4.10 -7.18 9.19
N ILE A 45 -2.84 -7.01 9.52
CA ILE A 45 -2.36 -5.95 10.41
C ILE A 45 -1.30 -5.13 9.70
N VAL A 46 -1.36 -3.80 9.88
CA VAL A 46 -0.31 -2.92 9.37
C VAL A 46 0.88 -2.96 10.33
N LYS A 47 2.05 -3.30 9.80
CA LYS A 47 3.30 -3.43 10.56
C LYS A 47 4.32 -2.39 10.12
N LYS A 48 5.20 -2.02 11.05
CA LYS A 48 6.41 -1.22 10.80
C LYS A 48 7.62 -2.08 11.10
N GLU A 49 8.44 -2.34 10.10
CA GLU A 49 9.55 -3.29 10.18
C GLU A 49 10.77 -2.81 9.40
N LYS A 50 11.94 -3.40 9.66
CA LYS A 50 13.12 -3.17 8.83
C LYS A 50 12.93 -3.82 7.47
N ILE A 51 13.26 -3.12 6.39
CA ILE A 51 13.15 -3.65 5.03
C ILE A 51 13.91 -4.98 4.85
N GLN A 52 15.04 -5.14 5.54
CA GLN A 52 15.83 -6.38 5.54
C GLN A 52 15.07 -7.55 6.18
N HIS A 53 14.24 -7.31 7.18
CA HIS A 53 13.43 -8.35 7.82
C HIS A 53 12.28 -8.76 6.91
N VAL A 54 11.56 -7.78 6.34
CA VAL A 54 10.42 -8.03 5.45
C VAL A 54 10.86 -8.71 4.15
N ALA A 55 12.00 -8.29 3.59
CA ALA A 55 12.53 -8.85 2.35
C ALA A 55 13.13 -10.25 2.56
N GLY A 56 13.74 -10.53 3.72
CA GLY A 56 14.46 -11.76 3.96
C GLY A 56 15.56 -11.98 2.92
N GLU A 57 15.46 -13.09 2.18
CA GLU A 57 16.39 -13.43 1.08
C GLU A 57 15.99 -12.79 -0.26
N TYR A 58 14.80 -12.19 -0.35
CA TYR A 58 14.30 -11.62 -1.59
C TYR A 58 14.90 -10.24 -1.87
N SER A 59 15.09 -9.95 -3.15
CA SER A 59 15.48 -8.62 -3.61
C SER A 59 14.31 -7.64 -3.50
N TRP A 60 14.62 -6.35 -3.37
CA TRP A 60 13.62 -5.29 -3.39
C TRP A 60 14.10 -4.11 -4.24
N ARG A 61 13.14 -3.32 -4.71
CA ARG A 61 13.40 -2.11 -5.49
C ARG A 61 12.36 -1.03 -5.17
N VAL A 62 12.77 0.22 -5.33
CA VAL A 62 11.81 1.34 -5.42
C VAL A 62 10.99 1.15 -6.70
N ASN A 63 9.66 1.22 -6.59
CA ASN A 63 8.75 1.09 -7.74
C ASN A 63 7.57 2.07 -7.63
N ASN A 64 7.78 3.32 -8.06
CA ASN A 64 6.74 4.33 -8.12
C ASN A 64 6.14 4.44 -9.54
N SER A 65 5.91 3.31 -10.22
CA SER A 65 5.51 3.30 -11.64
C SER A 65 4.21 4.07 -11.93
N TYR A 66 3.34 4.20 -10.94
CA TYR A 66 2.09 4.94 -11.05
C TYR A 66 2.26 6.47 -10.99
N ASP A 67 3.47 7.00 -10.75
CA ASP A 67 3.74 8.45 -10.76
C ASP A 67 3.55 9.07 -12.15
N GLU A 68 3.66 8.27 -13.22
CA GLU A 68 3.39 8.72 -14.59
C GLU A 68 1.91 9.02 -14.82
N GLU A 69 1.02 8.40 -14.04
CA GLU A 69 -0.43 8.46 -14.20
C GLU A 69 -1.11 9.25 -13.07
N TYR A 70 -0.57 9.18 -11.85
CA TYR A 70 -1.13 9.78 -10.65
C TYR A 70 -0.11 10.65 -9.94
N LYS A 71 -0.54 11.85 -9.56
CA LYS A 71 0.29 12.72 -8.72
C LYS A 71 0.37 12.14 -7.30
N PRO A 72 1.56 11.80 -6.79
CA PRO A 72 1.68 11.38 -5.40
C PRO A 72 1.36 12.55 -4.46
N VAL A 73 0.81 12.23 -3.27
CA VAL A 73 0.72 13.21 -2.17
C VAL A 73 2.13 13.50 -1.64
N SER A 74 2.27 14.50 -0.78
CA SER A 74 3.61 14.88 -0.30
C SER A 74 4.28 13.74 0.47
N PRO A 75 5.60 13.53 0.36
CA PRO A 75 6.32 12.48 1.09
C PRO A 75 6.00 12.43 2.58
N ASP A 76 5.88 13.59 3.22
CA ASP A 76 5.54 13.71 4.63
C ASP A 76 4.13 13.22 4.94
N GLU A 77 3.15 13.51 4.08
CA GLU A 77 1.79 12.99 4.20
C GLU A 77 1.72 11.48 3.98
N ILE A 78 2.47 10.95 3.00
CA ILE A 78 2.56 9.49 2.76
C ILE A 78 3.06 8.80 4.03
N VAL A 79 4.19 9.27 4.56
CA VAL A 79 4.82 8.69 5.75
C VAL A 79 3.92 8.83 6.97
N LYS A 80 3.32 10.00 7.18
CA LYS A 80 2.39 10.27 8.28
C LYS A 80 1.18 9.35 8.22
N LYS A 81 0.55 9.22 7.05
CA LYS A 81 -0.63 8.35 6.85
C LYS A 81 -0.27 6.90 7.10
N ALA A 82 0.81 6.39 6.49
CA ALA A 82 1.26 5.02 6.69
C ALA A 82 1.55 4.72 8.17
N CYS A 83 2.30 5.60 8.84
CA CYS A 83 2.63 5.42 10.26
C CYS A 83 1.41 5.48 11.18
N SER A 84 0.39 6.29 10.84
CA SER A 84 -0.84 6.39 11.65
C SER A 84 -1.67 5.10 11.66
N LEU A 85 -1.45 4.22 10.69
CA LEU A 85 -2.16 2.93 10.59
C LEU A 85 -1.38 1.78 11.24
N VAL A 86 -0.16 1.98 11.73
CA VAL A 86 0.63 0.90 12.35
C VAL A 86 -0.10 0.32 13.57
N GLY A 87 -0.22 -1.01 13.61
CA GLY A 87 -0.94 -1.74 14.65
C GLY A 87 -2.46 -1.81 14.44
N VAL A 88 -2.99 -1.14 13.42
CA VAL A 88 -4.41 -1.24 13.05
C VAL A 88 -4.65 -2.54 12.31
N SER A 89 -5.61 -3.33 12.80
CA SER A 89 -6.18 -4.45 12.05
C SER A 89 -7.16 -3.91 11.02
N LEU A 90 -6.99 -4.31 9.77
CA LEU A 90 -7.87 -3.94 8.68
C LEU A 90 -8.54 -5.21 8.16
N THR A 91 -9.87 -5.26 8.28
CA THR A 91 -10.70 -6.31 7.70
C THR A 91 -11.16 -5.83 6.33
N TYR A 92 -10.65 -6.46 5.28
CA TYR A 92 -11.04 -6.14 3.91
C TYR A 92 -11.92 -7.26 3.32
N HIS A 93 -13.07 -6.87 2.79
CA HIS A 93 -13.93 -7.76 2.03
C HIS A 93 -13.32 -7.97 0.63
N LEU A 94 -13.09 -9.24 0.27
CA LEU A 94 -12.76 -9.76 -1.06
C LEU A 94 -11.29 -9.66 -1.51
N THR A 95 -10.57 -10.77 -1.29
CA THR A 95 -9.63 -11.51 -2.18
C THR A 95 -8.60 -10.81 -3.10
N LYS A 96 -8.55 -9.49 -3.21
CA LYS A 96 -7.66 -8.76 -4.15
C LYS A 96 -7.01 -7.50 -3.58
N TYR A 97 -7.40 -7.07 -2.37
CA TYR A 97 -6.75 -6.00 -1.64
C TYR A 97 -5.58 -6.55 -0.83
N ASN A 98 -4.37 -6.45 -1.38
CA ASN A 98 -3.13 -6.91 -0.75
C ASN A 98 -2.26 -5.72 -0.32
N SER A 99 -1.01 -6.00 0.01
CA SER A 99 -0.02 -4.98 0.38
C SER A 99 0.24 -3.93 -0.69
N GLU A 100 0.02 -4.23 -1.98
CA GLU A 100 0.13 -3.27 -3.11
C GLU A 100 -0.92 -2.19 -3.01
N HIS A 101 -2.16 -2.60 -2.74
CA HIS A 101 -3.26 -1.65 -2.61
C HIS A 101 -3.00 -0.70 -1.44
N PHE A 102 -2.64 -1.25 -0.28
CA PHE A 102 -2.28 -0.44 0.89
C PHE A 102 -1.20 0.60 0.55
N ALA A 103 -0.10 0.16 -0.07
CA ALA A 103 1.02 1.03 -0.41
C ALA A 103 0.61 2.13 -1.40
N THR A 104 -0.17 1.77 -2.41
CA THR A 104 -0.67 2.67 -3.45
C THR A 104 -1.65 3.70 -2.87
N GLU A 105 -2.53 3.29 -1.96
CA GLU A 105 -3.42 4.20 -1.22
C GLU A 105 -2.63 5.21 -0.39
N MET A 106 -1.53 4.80 0.25
CA MET A 106 -0.70 5.73 1.02
C MET A 106 -0.05 6.79 0.12
N ARG A 107 0.42 6.39 -1.07
CA ARG A 107 1.14 7.29 -1.98
C ARG A 107 0.24 8.22 -2.78
N TYR A 108 -0.91 7.74 -3.24
CA TYR A 108 -1.78 8.48 -4.17
C TYR A 108 -3.09 8.96 -3.54
N GLY A 109 -3.37 8.62 -2.28
CA GLY A 109 -4.49 9.17 -1.52
C GLY A 109 -5.88 8.66 -1.94
N LYS A 110 -5.99 7.59 -2.73
CA LYS A 110 -7.27 7.02 -3.14
C LYS A 110 -7.86 6.09 -2.07
N THR A 111 -8.74 6.62 -1.23
CA THR A 111 -9.61 5.84 -0.34
C THR A 111 -10.85 5.39 -1.10
N GLU A 112 -11.06 4.08 -1.27
CA GLU A 112 -12.36 3.55 -1.71
C GLU A 112 -13.40 3.43 -0.58
N SER A 113 -13.07 3.62 0.70
CA SER A 113 -13.94 3.06 1.75
C SER A 113 -14.29 3.90 2.98
N LEU A 114 -14.01 5.22 3.06
CA LEU A 114 -14.40 6.01 4.24
C LEU A 114 -14.87 7.45 3.94
N LEU A 115 -15.83 7.65 3.04
CA LEU A 115 -16.68 8.86 3.03
C LEU A 115 -18.11 8.53 2.59
N SER A 116 -18.88 7.85 3.45
CA SER A 116 -20.32 8.11 3.52
C SER A 116 -20.53 9.46 4.22
N SER A 117 -20.22 10.54 3.52
CA SER A 117 -20.71 11.90 3.78
C SER A 117 -20.16 12.84 2.69
N GLY A 118 -20.96 13.00 1.64
CA GLY A 118 -21.10 14.22 0.85
C GLY A 118 -19.85 14.96 0.35
N ALA A 119 -19.35 14.57 -0.81
CA ALA A 119 -18.96 15.49 -1.88
C ALA A 119 -18.78 14.70 -3.19
N GLN A 120 -19.34 15.22 -4.29
CA GLN A 120 -19.13 14.68 -5.64
C GLN A 120 -17.63 14.66 -5.96
N GLY A 121 -17.04 13.47 -6.00
CA GLY A 121 -15.67 13.25 -6.42
C GLY A 121 -15.60 11.92 -7.15
N LEU A 122 -14.94 11.89 -8.31
CA LEU A 122 -14.75 10.70 -9.13
C LEU A 122 -14.28 9.51 -8.27
N PHE A 123 -15.06 8.43 -8.27
CA PHE A 123 -14.66 7.16 -7.68
C PHE A 123 -13.67 6.48 -8.62
N LEU A 124 -12.52 6.05 -8.11
CA LEU A 124 -11.51 5.34 -8.90
C LEU A 124 -11.38 3.93 -8.34
N SER A 125 -12.06 2.97 -8.96
CA SER A 125 -11.94 1.56 -8.59
C SER A 125 -10.74 0.93 -9.28
N PHE A 126 -10.04 0.02 -8.59
CA PHE A 126 -8.92 -0.70 -9.18
C PHE A 126 -9.41 -2.02 -9.78
N GLN A 127 -9.50 -2.06 -11.11
CA GLN A 127 -9.98 -3.22 -11.85
C GLN A 127 -9.01 -3.52 -13.00
N ASP A 128 -8.55 -4.77 -13.10
CA ASP A 128 -7.62 -5.25 -14.13
C ASP A 128 -6.34 -4.39 -14.27
N GLU A 129 -5.60 -4.27 -13.17
CA GLU A 129 -4.30 -3.56 -13.07
C GLU A 129 -4.33 -2.07 -13.44
N ARG A 130 -5.51 -1.47 -13.54
CA ARG A 130 -5.69 -0.05 -13.82
C ARG A 130 -6.76 0.53 -12.91
N PHE A 131 -6.66 1.83 -12.62
CA PHE A 131 -7.79 2.50 -12.00
C PHE A 131 -8.78 2.93 -13.07
N ILE A 132 -10.04 2.55 -12.89
CA ILE A 132 -11.14 2.95 -13.74
C ILE A 132 -11.94 4.00 -12.99
N ALA A 133 -12.24 5.11 -13.67
CA ALA A 133 -13.21 6.08 -13.17
C ALA A 133 -14.60 5.44 -13.22
N VAL A 134 -15.19 5.22 -12.05
CA VAL A 134 -16.58 4.79 -11.92
C VAL A 134 -17.42 6.04 -11.68
N LEU A 135 -18.38 6.28 -12.58
CA LEU A 135 -19.37 7.35 -12.48
C LEU A 135 -20.50 6.97 -11.52
#